data_AF-A0A812KW40-F1
#
_entry.id   AF-A0A812KW40-F1
#
_cell.length_a   1.000
_cell.length_b   1.000
_cell.length_c   1.000
_cell.angle_alpha   90.00
_cell.angle_beta   90.00
_cell.angle_gamma   90.00
#
_symmetry.space_group_name_H-M   'P 1'
#
loop_
_entity.id
_entity.type
_entity.pdbx_description
1 polymer ?
#
loop_
_entity_poly.entity_id
_entity_poly.type
_entity_poly.pdbx_seq_one_letter_code
_entity_poly.pdbx_strand_id
1 'polypeptide(L)'
;MAVVMEVKSNLLKEERQMLLRRFKRPGFKLVAQVVMGEPPAEFKEIVHKGLLEEKQQKLDEEWKLRKAEKERERELRARERELEEARRKAEADALARAQAEAMAQAEAVKAQLLAQQQAQAAVIEIGPDGTPIQPTPPGDGAVVVDAEPMVVEANPPAEGVPQAAPAGEVKEEQGEAKPDVKMEGEVKLEEVKQEEEEKKVEPEEPEEPRPIATLTDEEKAIFFTPKASTDLTSWTLGGHFAKFCLPDADEGFDEIRFAWNPQEVCKEYLHKWVLKNKILCRMEDIVPSDWFHLKSSEWQKVLADWHSKQGEFAAKQAYQEDEPPAEDGSSVTDVMSVPDICNVVNGEPLFAKFTFEDWALLSLRLELHLLVHSFRRDAQDDERVGIHESHLPFYYNKYYKKTFNVKHYGVENNAALLSFIKDTVVINPENQVIQAMLQEEVESFDIFVKLTEVLWPWNSDVRTA
;
A
#
# COMPACT_ATOMS: atom_id res chain seq x y z
N MET A 1 44.04 -11.09 -18.90
CA MET A 1 43.76 -10.94 -17.45
C MET A 1 42.66 -11.93 -17.11
N ALA A 2 42.76 -12.66 -16.00
CA ALA A 2 41.69 -13.50 -15.49
C ALA A 2 41.24 -12.92 -14.14
N VAL A 3 39.92 -12.81 -13.94
CA VAL A 3 39.31 -12.29 -12.71
C VAL A 3 38.47 -13.41 -12.11
N VAL A 4 38.60 -13.65 -10.81
CA VAL A 4 37.89 -14.69 -10.08
C VAL A 4 37.11 -14.03 -8.94
N MET A 5 35.80 -13.92 -9.14
CA MET A 5 34.88 -13.16 -8.28
C MET A 5 34.40 -14.03 -7.11
N GLU A 6 35.22 -14.12 -6.06
CA GLU A 6 35.03 -15.04 -4.94
C GLU A 6 34.97 -14.28 -3.60
N VAL A 7 33.85 -13.59 -3.32
CA VAL A 7 33.76 -12.65 -2.18
C VAL A 7 34.01 -13.34 -0.83
N LYS A 8 33.33 -14.46 -0.58
CA LYS A 8 33.52 -15.27 0.63
C LYS A 8 34.97 -15.74 0.79
N SER A 9 35.52 -16.35 -0.27
CA SER A 9 36.85 -16.97 -0.26
C SER A 9 37.99 -15.95 -0.14
N ASN A 10 37.77 -14.67 -0.48
CA ASN A 10 38.73 -13.59 -0.24
C ASN A 10 38.69 -13.04 1.20
N LEU A 11 37.64 -13.33 1.98
CA LEU A 11 37.49 -12.86 3.37
C LEU A 11 37.85 -13.92 4.41
N LEU A 12 38.04 -15.19 4.02
CA LEU A 12 38.45 -16.29 4.89
C LEU A 12 39.91 -16.70 4.63
N LYS A 13 40.72 -16.80 5.69
CA LYS A 13 42.17 -17.07 5.61
C LYS A 13 42.50 -18.40 4.94
N GLU A 14 41.77 -19.46 5.28
CA GLU A 14 41.97 -20.81 4.74
C GLU A 14 41.61 -20.86 3.24
N GLU A 15 40.53 -20.17 2.85
CA GLU A 15 40.07 -20.13 1.45
C GLU A 15 40.98 -19.24 0.60
N ARG A 16 41.48 -18.10 1.12
CA ARG A 16 42.55 -17.31 0.48
C ARG A 16 43.80 -18.14 0.24
N GLN A 17 44.31 -18.82 1.26
CA GLN A 17 45.49 -19.70 1.12
C GLN A 17 45.26 -20.82 0.08
N MET A 18 44.05 -21.39 -0.01
CA MET A 18 43.71 -22.38 -1.03
C MET A 18 43.61 -21.79 -2.44
N LEU A 19 43.11 -20.56 -2.59
CA LEU A 19 43.10 -19.84 -3.88
C LEU A 19 44.52 -19.48 -4.34
N LEU A 20 45.39 -18.97 -3.47
CA LEU A 20 46.77 -18.59 -3.81
C LEU A 20 47.58 -19.75 -4.41
N ARG A 21 47.36 -20.98 -3.94
CA ARG A 21 47.99 -22.21 -4.48
C ARG A 21 47.71 -22.42 -5.98
N ARG A 22 46.60 -21.89 -6.51
CA ARG A 22 46.25 -21.98 -7.95
C ARG A 22 47.04 -20.99 -8.82
N PHE A 23 47.50 -19.88 -8.24
CA PHE A 23 48.11 -18.74 -8.95
C PHE A 23 49.61 -18.59 -8.71
N LYS A 24 50.18 -19.21 -7.68
CA LYS A 24 51.62 -19.20 -7.39
C LYS A 24 52.41 -19.86 -8.53
N ARG A 25 53.04 -19.04 -9.39
CA ARG A 25 53.85 -19.44 -10.55
C ARG A 25 55.16 -18.64 -10.59
N PRO A 26 56.28 -19.21 -11.06
CA PRO A 26 57.52 -18.46 -11.23
C PRO A 26 57.32 -17.22 -12.11
N GLY A 27 57.94 -16.10 -11.71
CA GLY A 27 57.85 -14.82 -12.43
C GLY A 27 56.64 -13.95 -12.10
N PHE A 28 55.71 -14.40 -11.24
CA PHE A 28 54.57 -13.61 -10.77
C PHE A 28 54.75 -13.20 -9.31
N LYS A 29 54.39 -11.96 -8.97
CA LYS A 29 54.30 -11.47 -7.58
C LYS A 29 52.86 -11.56 -7.09
N LEU A 30 52.65 -12.16 -5.93
CA LEU A 30 51.36 -12.25 -5.24
C LEU A 30 51.18 -11.02 -4.34
N VAL A 31 50.30 -10.11 -4.72
CA VAL A 31 50.01 -8.88 -3.96
C VAL A 31 48.57 -8.93 -3.43
N ALA A 32 48.38 -8.83 -2.12
CA ALA A 32 47.07 -8.57 -1.54
C ALA A 32 46.76 -7.08 -1.64
N GLN A 33 45.66 -6.70 -2.29
CA GLN A 33 45.17 -5.32 -2.29
C GLN A 33 43.94 -5.23 -1.39
N VAL A 34 44.11 -4.70 -0.20
CA VAL A 34 43.03 -4.48 0.78
C VAL A 34 42.34 -3.16 0.46
N VAL A 35 41.03 -3.23 0.23
CA VAL A 35 40.17 -2.10 -0.13
C VAL A 35 39.00 -2.11 0.85
N MET A 36 39.10 -1.33 1.92
CA MET A 36 38.17 -1.40 3.06
C MET A 36 38.15 -0.09 3.86
N GLY A 37 37.02 0.16 4.52
CA GLY A 37 36.78 1.39 5.28
C GLY A 37 36.10 2.47 4.44
N GLU A 38 36.20 3.70 4.92
CA GLU A 38 35.73 4.89 4.21
C GLU A 38 36.61 5.15 2.96
N PRO A 39 36.02 5.37 1.76
CA PRO A 39 36.81 5.55 0.55
C PRO A 39 37.36 6.99 0.41
N PRO A 40 38.43 7.19 -0.38
CA PRO A 40 39.00 8.52 -0.67
C PRO A 40 38.00 9.50 -1.29
N ALA A 41 38.26 10.80 -1.14
CA ALA A 41 37.41 11.87 -1.65
C ALA A 41 37.10 11.72 -3.16
N GLU A 42 38.11 11.43 -3.98
CA GLU A 42 37.96 11.18 -5.43
C GLU A 42 36.92 10.11 -5.75
N PHE A 43 36.85 9.04 -4.95
CA PHE A 43 35.87 7.96 -5.13
C PHE A 43 34.47 8.41 -4.73
N LYS A 44 34.34 9.18 -3.63
CA LYS A 44 33.06 9.77 -3.22
C LYS A 44 32.53 10.75 -4.27
N GLU A 45 33.39 11.58 -4.86
CA GLU A 45 33.01 12.50 -5.94
C GLU A 45 32.45 11.77 -7.16
N ILE A 46 33.05 10.63 -7.55
CA ILE A 46 32.53 9.76 -8.63
C ILE A 46 31.14 9.19 -8.27
N VAL A 47 30.96 8.71 -7.03
CA VAL A 47 29.67 8.17 -6.55
C VAL A 47 28.59 9.26 -6.46
N HIS A 48 28.91 10.42 -5.88
CA HIS A 48 28.01 11.56 -5.76
C HIS A 48 27.61 12.12 -7.14
N LYS A 49 28.55 12.16 -8.10
CA LYS A 49 28.25 12.53 -9.48
C LYS A 49 27.27 11.55 -10.12
N GLY A 50 27.51 10.24 -10.00
CA GLY A 50 26.59 9.22 -10.54
C GLY A 50 25.20 9.30 -9.91
N LEU A 51 25.12 9.56 -8.61
CA LEU A 51 23.85 9.74 -7.88
C LEU A 51 23.11 11.01 -8.31
N LEU A 52 23.83 12.12 -8.57
CA LEU A 52 23.25 13.34 -9.15
C LEU A 52 22.74 13.10 -10.57
N GLU A 53 23.48 12.38 -11.41
CA GLU A 53 23.08 12.06 -12.78
C GLU A 53 21.84 11.16 -12.81
N GLU A 54 21.74 10.14 -11.96
CA GLU A 54 20.55 9.29 -11.82
C GLU A 54 19.33 10.08 -11.28
N LYS A 55 19.56 10.95 -10.28
CA LYS A 55 18.50 11.78 -9.69
C LYS A 55 17.99 12.83 -10.67
N GLN A 56 18.88 13.43 -11.47
CA GLN A 56 18.48 14.34 -12.55
C GLN A 56 17.71 13.60 -13.64
N GLN A 57 18.11 12.38 -14.02
CA GLN A 57 17.38 11.58 -15.01
C GLN A 57 15.94 11.30 -14.57
N LYS A 58 15.72 10.87 -13.31
CA LYS A 58 14.37 10.65 -12.76
C LYS A 58 13.53 11.92 -12.73
N LEU A 59 14.10 13.04 -12.26
CA LEU A 59 13.41 14.34 -12.25
C LEU A 59 13.09 14.85 -13.67
N ASP A 60 13.98 14.61 -14.64
CA ASP A 60 13.76 14.90 -16.06
C ASP A 60 12.67 14.00 -16.68
N GLU A 61 12.55 12.75 -16.25
CA GLU A 61 11.52 11.80 -16.70
C GLU A 61 10.15 12.14 -16.11
N GLU A 62 10.07 12.40 -14.81
CA GLU A 62 8.86 12.89 -14.13
C GLU A 62 8.38 14.23 -14.74
N TRP A 63 9.29 15.16 -15.02
CA TRP A 63 8.96 16.42 -15.69
C TRP A 63 8.44 16.21 -17.13
N LYS A 64 9.05 15.31 -17.91
CA LYS A 64 8.55 14.93 -19.25
C LYS A 64 7.17 14.29 -19.19
N LEU A 65 6.93 13.40 -18.22
CA LEU A 65 5.65 12.74 -18.01
C LEU A 65 4.57 13.76 -17.64
N ARG A 66 4.83 14.64 -16.65
CA ARG A 66 3.89 15.69 -16.25
C ARG A 66 3.60 16.68 -17.39
N LYS A 67 4.62 17.03 -18.19
CA LYS A 67 4.41 17.88 -19.37
C LYS A 67 3.52 17.21 -20.42
N ALA A 68 3.80 15.94 -20.75
CA ALA A 68 3.00 15.18 -21.72
C ALA A 68 1.57 14.86 -21.22
N GLU A 69 1.38 14.75 -19.90
CA GLU A 69 0.06 14.60 -19.27
C GLU A 69 -0.76 15.90 -19.39
N LYS A 70 -0.19 17.06 -19.03
CA LYS A 70 -0.80 18.38 -19.23
C LYS A 70 -1.12 18.66 -20.70
N GLU A 71 -0.22 18.32 -21.61
CA GLU A 71 -0.39 18.49 -23.06
C GLU A 71 -1.58 17.66 -23.56
N ARG A 72 -1.68 16.38 -23.16
CA ARG A 72 -2.84 15.52 -23.48
C ARG A 72 -4.14 15.98 -22.84
N GLU A 73 -4.11 16.47 -21.60
CA GLU A 73 -5.32 17.02 -20.96
C GLU A 73 -5.81 18.24 -21.73
N ARG A 74 -4.90 19.11 -22.19
CA ARG A 74 -5.22 20.26 -23.03
C ARG A 74 -5.78 19.84 -24.40
N GLU A 75 -5.17 18.86 -25.08
CA GLU A 75 -5.69 18.31 -26.34
C GLU A 75 -7.10 17.73 -26.18
N LEU A 76 -7.34 16.96 -25.13
CA LEU A 76 -8.66 16.40 -24.83
C LEU A 76 -9.68 17.50 -24.54
N ARG A 77 -9.36 18.45 -23.66
CA ARG A 77 -10.23 19.57 -23.29
C ARG A 77 -10.55 20.48 -24.48
N ALA A 78 -9.57 20.72 -25.37
CA ALA A 78 -9.78 21.45 -26.61
C ALA A 78 -10.75 20.70 -27.54
N ARG A 79 -10.53 19.39 -27.74
CA ARG A 79 -11.39 18.54 -28.57
C ARG A 79 -12.80 18.38 -28.02
N GLU A 80 -12.97 18.35 -26.69
CA GLU A 80 -14.29 18.34 -26.05
C GLU A 80 -15.04 19.65 -26.31
N ARG A 81 -14.37 20.81 -26.22
CA ARG A 81 -14.95 22.10 -26.61
C ARG A 81 -15.31 22.13 -28.10
N GLU A 82 -14.43 21.70 -29.00
CA GLU A 82 -14.73 21.62 -30.44
C GLU A 82 -15.97 20.75 -30.74
N LEU A 83 -16.12 19.61 -30.04
CA LEU A 83 -17.28 18.73 -30.18
C LEU A 83 -18.56 19.34 -29.59
N GLU A 84 -18.48 20.06 -28.47
CA GLU A 84 -19.62 20.77 -27.89
C GLU A 84 -20.05 21.98 -28.74
N GLU A 85 -19.10 22.77 -29.24
CA GLU A 85 -19.35 23.88 -30.16
C GLU A 85 -19.96 23.37 -31.47
N ALA A 86 -19.42 22.28 -32.04
CA ALA A 86 -20.00 21.63 -33.21
C ALA A 86 -21.42 21.09 -32.96
N ARG A 87 -21.69 20.47 -31.80
CA ARG A 87 -23.03 20.01 -31.40
C ARG A 87 -23.99 21.19 -31.30
N ARG A 88 -23.60 22.25 -30.58
CA ARG A 88 -24.41 23.47 -30.36
C ARG A 88 -24.74 24.18 -31.67
N LYS A 89 -23.76 24.26 -32.58
CA LYS A 89 -23.93 24.84 -33.91
C LYS A 89 -24.86 23.99 -34.79
N ALA A 90 -24.70 22.67 -34.79
CA ALA A 90 -25.60 21.76 -35.52
C ALA A 90 -27.04 21.80 -34.99
N GLU A 91 -27.22 21.96 -33.66
CA GLU A 91 -28.53 22.13 -33.02
C GLU A 91 -29.18 23.48 -33.40
N ALA A 92 -28.42 24.58 -33.40
CA ALA A 92 -28.88 25.89 -33.86
C ALA A 92 -29.24 25.90 -35.36
N ASP A 93 -28.38 25.32 -36.22
CA ASP A 93 -28.64 25.16 -37.66
C ASP A 93 -29.89 24.30 -37.93
N ALA A 94 -30.12 23.24 -37.14
CA ALA A 94 -31.30 22.39 -37.24
C ALA A 94 -32.57 23.12 -36.79
N LEU A 95 -32.52 23.87 -35.69
CA LEU A 95 -33.64 24.69 -35.20
C LEU A 95 -34.01 25.77 -36.21
N ALA A 96 -33.04 26.47 -36.79
CA ALA A 96 -33.27 27.50 -37.81
C ALA A 96 -33.93 26.92 -39.07
N ARG A 97 -33.51 25.72 -39.53
CA ARG A 97 -34.17 25.01 -40.65
C ARG A 97 -35.61 24.62 -40.31
N ALA A 98 -35.85 24.04 -39.14
CA ALA A 98 -37.19 23.66 -38.70
C ALA A 98 -38.13 24.87 -38.58
N GLN A 99 -37.64 26.02 -38.09
CA GLN A 99 -38.40 27.26 -38.05
C GLN A 99 -38.71 27.80 -39.46
N ALA A 100 -37.74 27.80 -40.37
CA ALA A 100 -37.94 28.22 -41.76
C ALA A 100 -38.94 27.33 -42.52
N GLU A 101 -38.84 26.01 -42.36
CA GLU A 101 -39.79 25.04 -42.93
C GLU A 101 -41.21 25.22 -42.35
N ALA A 102 -41.33 25.44 -41.03
CA ALA A 102 -42.62 25.70 -40.39
C ALA A 102 -43.26 27.01 -40.86
N MET A 103 -42.48 28.09 -41.05
CA MET A 103 -43.01 29.34 -41.61
C MET A 103 -43.43 29.20 -43.07
N ALA A 104 -42.65 28.50 -43.90
CA ALA A 104 -43.01 28.23 -45.29
C ALA A 104 -44.28 27.37 -45.41
N GLN A 105 -44.46 26.39 -44.51
CA GLN A 105 -45.71 25.61 -44.41
C GLN A 105 -46.89 26.47 -43.96
N ALA A 106 -46.70 27.34 -42.96
CA ALA A 106 -47.74 28.26 -42.50
C ALA A 106 -48.16 29.27 -43.57
N GLU A 107 -47.23 29.80 -44.36
CA GLU A 107 -47.52 30.67 -45.50
C GLU A 107 -48.23 29.91 -46.62
N ALA A 108 -47.81 28.68 -46.94
CA ALA A 108 -48.49 27.83 -47.92
C ALA A 108 -49.93 27.48 -47.51
N VAL A 109 -50.17 27.17 -46.23
CA VAL A 109 -51.52 26.94 -45.68
C VAL A 109 -52.35 28.22 -45.73
N LYS A 110 -51.78 29.38 -45.37
CA LYS A 110 -52.45 30.69 -45.47
C LYS A 110 -52.82 31.03 -46.92
N ALA A 111 -51.94 30.74 -47.88
CA ALA A 111 -52.18 30.93 -49.31
C ALA A 111 -53.27 29.97 -49.83
N GLN A 112 -53.28 28.71 -49.40
CA GLN A 112 -54.36 27.77 -49.71
C GLN A 112 -55.71 28.20 -49.13
N LEU A 113 -55.73 28.71 -47.90
CA LEU A 113 -56.96 29.20 -47.26
C LEU A 113 -57.50 30.45 -47.97
N LEU A 114 -56.64 31.40 -48.34
CA LEU A 114 -57.01 32.55 -49.17
C LEU A 114 -57.54 32.11 -50.55
N ALA A 115 -56.88 31.14 -51.19
CA ALA A 115 -57.31 30.58 -52.46
C ALA A 115 -58.66 29.84 -52.36
N GLN A 116 -58.93 29.15 -51.24
CA GLN A 116 -60.25 28.57 -50.98
C GLN A 116 -61.33 29.64 -50.75
N GLN A 117 -61.03 30.72 -50.02
CA GLN A 117 -61.96 31.84 -49.85
C GLN A 117 -62.27 32.51 -51.20
N GLN A 118 -61.25 32.72 -52.04
CA GLN A 118 -61.42 33.26 -53.40
C GLN A 118 -62.19 32.29 -54.32
N ALA A 119 -61.94 30.99 -54.24
CA ALA A 119 -62.67 29.98 -55.02
C ALA A 119 -64.13 29.86 -54.57
N GLN A 120 -64.42 29.91 -53.27
CA GLN A 120 -65.79 29.92 -52.74
C GLN A 120 -66.54 31.21 -53.12
N ALA A 121 -65.85 32.34 -53.22
CA ALA A 121 -66.41 33.58 -53.77
C ALA A 121 -66.63 33.54 -55.30
N ALA A 122 -65.96 32.61 -56.02
CA ALA A 122 -66.04 32.49 -57.47
C ALA A 122 -67.08 31.45 -57.98
N VAL A 123 -67.63 30.59 -57.11
CA VAL A 123 -68.67 29.59 -57.48
C VAL A 123 -70.08 30.13 -57.19
N ILE A 124 -70.36 31.35 -57.66
CA ILE A 124 -71.71 31.92 -57.75
C ILE A 124 -71.87 32.60 -59.13
N GLU A 125 -72.01 31.80 -60.19
CA GLU A 125 -72.94 32.03 -61.31
C GLU A 125 -72.96 30.83 -62.29
N ILE A 126 -73.92 30.80 -63.23
CA ILE A 126 -74.29 29.60 -64.03
C ILE A 126 -74.39 29.96 -65.51
N GLY A 127 -73.98 29.07 -66.42
CA GLY A 127 -74.20 29.19 -67.87
C GLY A 127 -74.38 27.84 -68.57
N PRO A 128 -75.52 27.56 -69.23
CA PRO A 128 -75.75 26.31 -69.95
C PRO A 128 -75.71 26.46 -71.48
N ASP A 129 -74.81 25.74 -72.16
CA ASP A 129 -74.99 25.21 -73.53
C ASP A 129 -73.89 24.17 -73.84
N GLY A 130 -74.13 23.25 -74.79
CA GLY A 130 -73.26 22.07 -75.08
C GLY A 130 -72.09 22.32 -76.05
N THR A 131 -71.23 21.34 -76.39
CA THR A 131 -71.28 19.86 -76.20
C THR A 131 -69.87 19.21 -76.08
N PRO A 132 -69.73 17.91 -75.70
CA PRO A 132 -68.47 17.31 -75.21
C PRO A 132 -67.75 16.33 -76.17
N ILE A 133 -66.54 15.86 -75.80
CA ILE A 133 -65.84 14.70 -76.39
C ILE A 133 -65.14 13.82 -75.31
N GLN A 134 -65.33 12.50 -75.39
CA GLN A 134 -64.41 11.43 -74.91
C GLN A 134 -64.10 10.50 -76.10
N PRO A 135 -63.02 9.68 -76.07
CA PRO A 135 -63.22 8.21 -76.17
C PRO A 135 -62.13 7.30 -75.54
N THR A 136 -62.40 5.99 -75.49
CA THR A 136 -61.50 4.83 -75.20
C THR A 136 -61.95 3.57 -76.01
N PRO A 137 -61.49 2.33 -75.70
CA PRO A 137 -60.38 1.47 -76.24
C PRO A 137 -60.87 0.51 -77.39
N PRO A 138 -60.56 -0.81 -77.57
CA PRO A 138 -59.46 -1.75 -77.17
C PRO A 138 -58.92 -2.75 -78.26
N GLY A 139 -57.88 -3.55 -77.95
CA GLY A 139 -57.64 -4.94 -78.45
C GLY A 139 -56.88 -5.19 -79.78
N ASP A 140 -56.32 -6.37 -80.10
CA ASP A 140 -56.02 -7.59 -79.30
C ASP A 140 -55.09 -8.65 -80.02
N GLY A 141 -54.47 -9.60 -79.27
CA GLY A 141 -53.85 -10.90 -79.69
C GLY A 141 -52.44 -10.91 -80.35
N ALA A 142 -51.59 -11.96 -80.31
CA ALA A 142 -51.44 -13.23 -79.55
C ALA A 142 -49.95 -13.72 -79.67
N VAL A 143 -49.34 -14.63 -78.87
CA VAL A 143 -49.52 -16.11 -78.74
C VAL A 143 -48.77 -16.65 -77.48
N VAL A 144 -49.21 -17.81 -76.96
CA VAL A 144 -48.78 -18.60 -75.76
C VAL A 144 -47.36 -19.23 -75.83
N VAL A 145 -46.73 -19.84 -74.81
CA VAL A 145 -47.11 -20.58 -73.56
C VAL A 145 -46.17 -20.20 -72.37
N ASP A 146 -46.18 -20.67 -71.10
CA ASP A 146 -46.94 -21.65 -70.24
C ASP A 146 -46.59 -21.29 -68.75
N ALA A 147 -47.12 -21.79 -67.60
CA ALA A 147 -48.18 -22.75 -67.25
C ALA A 147 -48.77 -22.40 -65.83
N GLU A 148 -48.88 -23.37 -64.88
CA GLU A 148 -49.75 -23.35 -63.67
C GLU A 148 -49.24 -24.27 -62.51
N PRO A 149 -49.85 -24.38 -61.29
CA PRO A 149 -50.65 -23.43 -60.47
C PRO A 149 -50.49 -23.53 -58.89
N MET A 150 -51.37 -22.83 -58.15
CA MET A 150 -51.99 -23.13 -56.81
C MET A 150 -51.51 -22.51 -55.46
N VAL A 151 -52.31 -21.52 -54.97
CA VAL A 151 -52.98 -21.28 -53.64
C VAL A 151 -52.34 -21.70 -52.28
N VAL A 152 -52.66 -21.14 -51.09
CA VAL A 152 -53.64 -20.14 -50.54
C VAL A 152 -52.91 -19.24 -49.47
N GLU A 153 -53.43 -18.46 -48.49
CA GLU A 153 -54.76 -18.18 -47.87
C GLU A 153 -54.83 -16.73 -47.27
N ALA A 154 -55.65 -16.48 -46.23
CA ALA A 154 -55.86 -15.19 -45.51
C ALA A 154 -56.10 -15.45 -43.98
N ASN A 155 -56.50 -14.55 -43.06
CA ASN A 155 -56.99 -13.15 -43.06
C ASN A 155 -56.76 -12.50 -41.65
N PRO A 156 -56.84 -11.16 -41.43
CA PRO A 156 -56.50 -10.51 -40.14
C PRO A 156 -57.72 -10.23 -39.22
N PRO A 157 -57.47 -9.80 -37.97
CA PRO A 157 -58.18 -8.66 -37.34
C PRO A 157 -57.26 -7.82 -36.40
N ALA A 158 -57.69 -6.79 -35.64
CA ALA A 158 -58.59 -5.64 -35.88
C ALA A 158 -58.55 -4.71 -34.64
N GLU A 159 -59.24 -3.55 -34.70
CA GLU A 159 -59.56 -2.62 -33.59
C GLU A 159 -58.39 -1.83 -32.94
N GLY A 160 -58.56 -0.57 -32.50
CA GLY A 160 -59.74 0.30 -32.56
C GLY A 160 -59.43 1.77 -32.23
N VAL A 161 -60.40 2.66 -32.46
CA VAL A 161 -60.34 4.12 -32.22
C VAL A 161 -61.64 4.55 -31.54
N PRO A 162 -61.64 5.58 -30.66
CA PRO A 162 -62.68 6.60 -30.81
C PRO A 162 -62.28 8.05 -30.45
N GLN A 163 -62.65 8.99 -31.34
CA GLN A 163 -63.40 10.25 -31.04
C GLN A 163 -62.79 11.35 -30.13
N ALA A 164 -63.21 12.63 -30.22
CA ALA A 164 -63.83 13.42 -31.29
C ALA A 164 -63.81 14.93 -30.91
N ALA A 165 -64.02 15.83 -31.88
CA ALA A 165 -64.39 17.24 -31.63
C ALA A 165 -65.89 17.36 -31.27
N PRO A 166 -66.33 18.46 -30.63
CA PRO A 166 -66.63 19.73 -31.33
C PRO A 166 -65.85 20.94 -30.72
N ALA A 167 -65.57 22.06 -31.38
CA ALA A 167 -66.23 22.85 -32.44
C ALA A 167 -67.28 23.88 -31.94
N GLY A 168 -67.09 25.15 -32.34
CA GLY A 168 -67.96 26.31 -32.06
C GLY A 168 -67.37 27.29 -31.02
N GLU A 169 -67.37 28.61 -31.22
CA GLU A 169 -67.71 29.43 -32.39
C GLU A 169 -66.79 30.66 -32.53
N VAL A 170 -66.84 31.33 -33.69
CA VAL A 170 -65.93 32.41 -34.09
C VAL A 170 -66.35 33.77 -33.52
N LYS A 171 -65.37 34.57 -33.09
CA LYS A 171 -65.37 36.02 -33.32
C LYS A 171 -63.96 36.54 -33.56
N GLU A 172 -63.66 36.89 -34.80
CA GLU A 172 -62.57 37.83 -35.10
C GLU A 172 -62.96 39.24 -34.65
N GLU A 173 -61.98 40.00 -34.18
CA GLU A 173 -61.89 41.41 -34.54
C GLU A 173 -60.40 41.73 -34.77
N GLN A 174 -60.08 42.42 -35.87
CA GLN A 174 -58.71 42.54 -36.36
C GLN A 174 -57.98 43.72 -35.70
N GLY A 175 -56.72 43.50 -35.31
CA GLY A 175 -55.78 44.54 -34.93
C GLY A 175 -54.48 44.37 -35.69
N GLU A 176 -54.22 45.24 -36.67
CA GLU A 176 -52.95 45.21 -37.41
C GLU A 176 -51.78 45.63 -36.51
N ALA A 177 -50.78 44.75 -36.40
CA ALA A 177 -49.44 45.13 -36.00
C ALA A 177 -48.42 44.30 -36.79
N LYS A 178 -47.52 44.97 -37.51
CA LYS A 178 -46.24 44.38 -37.92
C LYS A 178 -45.23 44.60 -36.79
N PRO A 179 -44.59 43.56 -36.27
CA PRO A 179 -43.28 43.67 -35.65
C PRO A 179 -42.20 43.05 -36.54
N ASP A 180 -41.02 43.64 -36.52
CA ASP A 180 -39.78 42.96 -36.90
C ASP A 180 -39.60 41.70 -36.03
N VAL A 181 -39.41 40.55 -36.67
CA VAL A 181 -39.02 39.30 -36.02
C VAL A 181 -37.83 38.74 -36.80
N LYS A 182 -36.60 39.03 -36.33
CA LYS A 182 -35.47 38.13 -36.60
C LYS A 182 -35.85 36.75 -36.07
N MET A 183 -35.62 35.68 -36.83
CA MET A 183 -36.01 34.35 -36.35
C MET A 183 -35.22 33.98 -35.10
N GLU A 184 -35.88 33.32 -34.14
CA GLU A 184 -35.25 32.91 -32.88
C GLU A 184 -34.03 31.99 -33.12
N GLY A 185 -34.07 31.17 -34.17
CA GLY A 185 -32.93 30.38 -34.64
C GLY A 185 -31.80 31.19 -35.28
N GLU A 186 -32.09 32.31 -35.95
CA GLU A 186 -31.05 33.21 -36.47
C GLU A 186 -30.34 33.95 -35.34
N VAL A 187 -31.10 34.46 -34.36
CA VAL A 187 -30.54 35.12 -33.16
C VAL A 187 -29.64 34.17 -32.39
N LYS A 188 -30.10 32.93 -32.12
CA LYS A 188 -29.27 31.91 -31.46
C LYS A 188 -28.02 31.55 -32.28
N LEU A 189 -28.09 31.54 -33.60
CA LEU A 189 -26.93 31.29 -34.46
C LEU A 189 -25.95 32.48 -34.54
N GLU A 190 -26.40 33.70 -34.23
CA GLU A 190 -25.53 34.87 -34.03
C GLU A 190 -24.89 34.86 -32.63
N GLU A 191 -25.66 34.60 -31.57
CA GLU A 191 -25.16 34.46 -30.18
C GLU A 191 -24.10 33.35 -30.09
N VAL A 192 -24.36 32.18 -30.68
CA VAL A 192 -23.43 31.04 -30.72
C VAL A 192 -22.10 31.39 -31.38
N LYS A 193 -22.06 32.34 -32.32
CA LYS A 193 -20.83 32.83 -32.98
C LYS A 193 -20.10 33.89 -32.16
N GLN A 194 -20.81 34.80 -31.49
CA GLN A 194 -20.19 35.82 -30.66
C GLN A 194 -19.46 35.18 -29.47
N GLU A 195 -20.06 34.18 -28.83
CA GLU A 195 -19.41 33.41 -27.76
C GLU A 195 -18.27 32.50 -28.29
N GLU A 196 -18.25 32.18 -29.59
CA GLU A 196 -17.16 31.46 -30.28
C GLU A 196 -15.90 32.33 -30.47
N GLU A 197 -16.04 33.67 -30.49
CA GLU A 197 -14.91 34.61 -30.51
C GLU A 197 -14.38 34.87 -29.10
N GLU A 198 -15.24 35.07 -28.09
CA GLU A 198 -14.79 35.33 -26.70
C GLU A 198 -14.05 34.14 -26.06
N LYS A 199 -14.43 32.89 -26.38
CA LYS A 199 -13.80 31.69 -25.81
C LYS A 199 -12.44 31.31 -26.42
N LYS A 200 -12.00 31.93 -27.52
CA LYS A 200 -10.79 31.51 -28.26
C LYS A 200 -9.44 31.90 -27.64
N VAL A 201 -9.42 32.61 -26.52
CA VAL A 201 -8.19 33.00 -25.82
C VAL A 201 -7.99 32.15 -24.56
N GLU A 202 -7.61 30.88 -24.75
CA GLU A 202 -7.06 30.09 -23.63
C GLU A 202 -5.64 30.59 -23.31
N PRO A 203 -5.35 31.03 -22.07
CA PRO A 203 -4.04 31.55 -21.74
C PRO A 203 -2.96 30.47 -21.88
N GLU A 204 -1.84 30.84 -22.48
CA GLU A 204 -0.66 29.98 -22.59
C GLU A 204 -0.03 29.78 -21.20
N GLU A 205 -0.21 28.60 -20.60
CA GLU A 205 0.44 28.28 -19.32
C GLU A 205 1.96 28.38 -19.48
N PRO A 206 2.67 29.14 -18.61
CA PRO A 206 4.12 29.29 -18.73
C PRO A 206 4.82 27.95 -18.51
N GLU A 207 5.80 27.63 -19.35
CA GLU A 207 6.56 26.37 -19.21
C GLU A 207 7.17 26.23 -17.82
N GLU A 208 6.79 25.17 -17.11
CA GLU A 208 7.36 24.84 -15.81
C GLU A 208 8.86 24.57 -15.97
N PRO A 209 9.76 25.30 -15.28
CA PRO A 209 11.20 25.12 -15.44
C PRO A 209 11.62 23.71 -15.03
N ARG A 210 12.65 23.18 -15.70
CA ARG A 210 13.16 21.84 -15.37
C ARG A 210 13.67 21.80 -13.93
N PRO A 211 13.29 20.78 -13.14
CA PRO A 211 13.87 20.56 -11.81
C PRO A 211 15.39 20.33 -11.90
N ILE A 212 16.12 20.77 -10.89
CA ILE A 212 17.58 20.56 -10.78
C ILE A 212 17.85 19.64 -9.58
N ALA A 213 18.55 18.54 -9.82
CA ALA A 213 18.93 17.60 -8.78
C ALA A 213 19.96 18.20 -7.81
N THR A 214 19.73 18.00 -6.51
CA THR A 214 20.69 18.29 -5.43
C THR A 214 20.80 17.08 -4.50
N LEU A 215 21.97 16.89 -3.88
CA LEU A 215 22.15 15.84 -2.86
C LEU A 215 21.82 16.36 -1.46
N THR A 216 20.99 15.62 -0.73
CA THR A 216 20.82 15.77 0.72
C THR A 216 22.10 15.37 1.45
N ASP A 217 22.22 15.69 2.74
CA ASP A 217 23.38 15.28 3.52
C ASP A 217 23.39 13.76 3.83
N GLU A 218 22.23 13.11 3.80
CA GLU A 218 22.10 11.64 3.82
C GLU A 218 22.67 11.02 2.54
N GLU A 219 22.34 11.58 1.37
CA GLU A 219 22.86 11.11 0.08
C GLU A 219 24.38 11.29 -0.04
N LYS A 220 24.95 12.33 0.59
CA LYS A 220 26.41 12.56 0.68
C LYS A 220 27.12 11.60 1.65
N ALA A 221 26.37 10.87 2.49
CA ALA A 221 26.91 9.80 3.33
C ALA A 221 26.94 8.44 2.60
N ILE A 222 26.36 8.34 1.40
CA ILE A 222 26.33 7.11 0.61
C ILE A 222 27.67 6.91 -0.11
N PHE A 223 28.55 6.11 0.48
CA PHE A 223 29.85 5.76 -0.11
C PHE A 223 29.76 4.71 -1.24
N PHE A 224 28.68 3.94 -1.32
CA PHE A 224 28.45 2.91 -2.32
C PHE A 224 26.98 2.90 -2.74
N THR A 225 26.70 2.92 -4.04
CA THR A 225 25.33 2.85 -4.55
C THR A 225 24.66 1.54 -4.13
N PRO A 226 23.47 1.58 -3.48
CA PRO A 226 22.78 0.37 -3.03
C PRO A 226 22.33 -0.45 -4.24
N LYS A 227 22.67 -1.74 -4.24
CA LYS A 227 22.27 -2.69 -5.29
C LYS A 227 21.05 -3.50 -4.88
N ALA A 228 20.21 -3.85 -5.85
CA ALA A 228 19.07 -4.75 -5.63
C ALA A 228 19.47 -6.20 -5.30
N SER A 229 20.71 -6.61 -5.60
CA SER A 229 21.26 -7.92 -5.26
C SER A 229 22.43 -7.80 -4.27
N THR A 230 22.46 -8.68 -3.27
CA THR A 230 23.57 -8.81 -2.32
C THR A 230 24.66 -9.73 -2.89
N ASP A 231 25.93 -9.43 -2.61
CA ASP A 231 27.07 -10.24 -3.12
C ASP A 231 27.17 -11.63 -2.44
N LEU A 232 26.50 -11.83 -1.31
CA LEU A 232 26.33 -13.11 -0.62
C LEU A 232 24.86 -13.33 -0.25
N THR A 233 24.42 -14.59 -0.16
CA THR A 233 23.11 -14.93 0.43
C THR A 233 23.14 -14.77 1.95
N SER A 234 21.99 -14.50 2.57
CA SER A 234 21.88 -14.33 4.04
C SER A 234 22.47 -15.51 4.82
N TRP A 235 22.21 -16.74 4.37
CA TRP A 235 22.79 -17.97 4.91
C TRP A 235 24.33 -17.99 4.81
N THR A 236 24.88 -17.72 3.62
CA THR A 236 26.34 -17.73 3.41
C THR A 236 27.03 -16.63 4.20
N LEU A 237 26.41 -15.45 4.32
CA LEU A 237 26.89 -14.37 5.18
C LEU A 237 26.87 -14.82 6.65
N GLY A 238 25.71 -15.21 7.16
CA GLY A 238 25.48 -15.59 8.56
C GLY A 238 26.40 -16.69 9.08
N GLY A 239 26.68 -17.71 8.28
CA GLY A 239 27.58 -18.81 8.67
C GLY A 239 29.09 -18.50 8.66
N HIS A 240 29.51 -17.37 8.08
CA HIS A 240 30.93 -17.07 7.84
C HIS A 240 31.41 -15.68 8.28
N PHE A 241 30.54 -14.68 8.43
CA PHE A 241 30.95 -13.30 8.69
C PHE A 241 31.82 -13.14 9.95
N ALA A 242 31.54 -13.90 11.01
CA ALA A 242 32.32 -13.88 12.25
C ALA A 242 33.74 -14.47 12.13
N LYS A 243 34.06 -15.08 10.98
CA LYS A 243 35.39 -15.61 10.61
C LYS A 243 36.09 -14.72 9.58
N PHE A 244 35.46 -13.64 9.13
CA PHE A 244 36.05 -12.74 8.14
C PHE A 244 37.25 -11.99 8.75
N CYS A 245 38.36 -12.02 8.03
CA CYS A 245 39.65 -11.49 8.46
C CYS A 245 40.36 -10.80 7.28
N LEU A 246 41.25 -9.87 7.60
CA LEU A 246 42.14 -9.26 6.61
C LEU A 246 43.27 -10.23 6.21
N PRO A 247 43.92 -10.05 5.05
CA PRO A 247 45.09 -10.83 4.66
C PRO A 247 46.25 -10.68 5.64
N ASP A 248 46.81 -11.81 6.07
CA ASP A 248 48.02 -11.87 6.90
C ASP A 248 49.27 -12.27 6.07
N ALA A 249 50.46 -11.94 6.61
CA ALA A 249 51.73 -12.21 5.95
C ALA A 249 52.10 -13.71 5.88
N ASP A 250 51.54 -14.55 6.75
CA ASP A 250 51.76 -16.01 6.76
C ASP A 250 50.99 -16.75 5.66
N GLU A 251 50.04 -16.09 4.99
CA GLU A 251 49.28 -16.67 3.87
C GLU A 251 50.10 -16.87 2.59
N GLY A 252 51.29 -16.27 2.52
CA GLY A 252 52.22 -16.43 1.39
C GLY A 252 52.07 -15.41 0.27
N PHE A 253 51.55 -14.21 0.58
CA PHE A 253 51.67 -13.02 -0.26
C PHE A 253 53.10 -12.47 -0.23
N ASP A 254 53.58 -11.90 -1.34
CA ASP A 254 54.88 -11.20 -1.42
C ASP A 254 54.77 -9.71 -1.03
N GLU A 255 53.56 -9.18 -0.93
CA GLU A 255 53.26 -7.80 -0.52
C GLU A 255 51.78 -7.67 -0.12
N ILE A 256 51.49 -6.87 0.91
CA ILE A 256 50.12 -6.51 1.31
C ILE A 256 50.01 -4.98 1.24
N ARG A 257 49.08 -4.49 0.42
CA ARG A 257 48.82 -3.08 0.18
C ARG A 257 47.45 -2.70 0.67
N PHE A 258 47.36 -1.64 1.46
CA PHE A 258 46.08 -1.05 1.87
C PHE A 258 45.80 0.17 0.98
N ALA A 259 44.68 0.15 0.25
CA ALA A 259 44.39 1.09 -0.83
C ALA A 259 43.80 2.43 -0.37
N TRP A 260 43.02 2.41 0.71
CA TRP A 260 42.21 3.55 1.17
C TRP A 260 42.62 4.03 2.55
N ASN A 261 42.76 3.12 3.51
CA ASN A 261 43.00 3.41 4.92
C ASN A 261 44.17 2.56 5.45
N PRO A 262 44.89 3.00 6.51
CA PRO A 262 45.92 2.18 7.16
C PRO A 262 45.38 0.85 7.71
N GLN A 263 46.27 -0.14 7.89
CA GLN A 263 45.92 -1.50 8.33
C GLN A 263 45.03 -1.53 9.59
N GLU A 264 45.37 -0.76 10.62
CA GLU A 264 44.60 -0.75 11.88
C GLU A 264 43.20 -0.15 11.71
N VAL A 265 43.04 0.86 10.85
CA VAL A 265 41.73 1.43 10.52
C VAL A 265 40.87 0.41 9.76
N CYS A 266 41.46 -0.37 8.85
CA CYS A 266 40.76 -1.48 8.20
C CYS A 266 40.38 -2.59 9.19
N LYS A 267 41.24 -2.92 10.16
CA LYS A 267 40.93 -3.91 11.23
C LYS A 267 39.75 -3.44 12.09
N GLU A 268 39.81 -2.21 12.59
CA GLU A 268 38.72 -1.61 13.38
C GLU A 268 37.41 -1.56 12.60
N TYR A 269 37.46 -1.18 11.32
CA TYR A 269 36.27 -1.14 10.47
C TYR A 269 35.66 -2.54 10.30
N LEU A 270 36.49 -3.56 10.02
CA LEU A 270 36.04 -4.94 9.91
C LEU A 270 35.45 -5.45 11.22
N HIS A 271 36.08 -5.16 12.36
CA HIS A 271 35.61 -5.56 13.69
C HIS A 271 34.25 -4.91 14.02
N LYS A 272 34.13 -3.59 13.86
CA LYS A 272 32.86 -2.85 14.03
C LYS A 272 31.76 -3.38 13.10
N TRP A 273 32.12 -3.75 11.87
CA TRP A 273 31.19 -4.40 10.93
C TRP A 273 30.80 -5.82 11.38
N VAL A 274 31.72 -6.64 11.90
CA VAL A 274 31.43 -7.96 12.45
C VAL A 274 30.49 -7.84 13.65
N LEU A 275 30.76 -6.96 14.62
CA LEU A 275 29.88 -6.70 15.76
C LEU A 275 28.46 -6.32 15.31
N LYS A 276 28.32 -5.41 14.34
CA LYS A 276 27.01 -5.04 13.76
C LYS A 276 26.29 -6.24 13.13
N ASN A 277 27.02 -7.16 12.47
CA ASN A 277 26.44 -8.39 11.91
C ASN A 277 26.17 -9.47 12.97
N LYS A 278 26.86 -9.50 14.13
CA LYS A 278 26.49 -10.37 15.28
C LYS A 278 25.09 -10.03 15.81
N ILE A 279 24.68 -8.78 15.71
CA ILE A 279 23.33 -8.30 16.04
C ILE A 279 22.35 -8.54 14.87
N LEU A 280 22.69 -8.12 13.66
CA LEU A 280 21.76 -8.12 12.51
C LEU A 280 21.58 -9.47 11.80
N CYS A 281 22.54 -10.39 11.87
CA CYS A 281 22.40 -11.74 11.31
C CYS A 281 21.86 -12.72 12.38
N ARG A 282 21.05 -13.70 11.96
CA ARG A 282 20.58 -14.78 12.83
C ARG A 282 21.66 -15.84 13.03
N MET A 283 21.69 -16.50 14.19
CA MET A 283 22.41 -17.75 14.39
C MET A 283 21.45 -18.91 14.08
N GLU A 284 21.52 -19.47 12.87
CA GLU A 284 20.53 -20.46 12.43
C GLU A 284 20.77 -21.85 13.04
N ASP A 285 22.03 -22.18 13.35
CA ASP A 285 22.48 -23.44 13.94
C ASP A 285 22.45 -23.48 15.48
N ILE A 286 22.01 -22.41 16.16
CA ILE A 286 21.93 -22.39 17.64
C ILE A 286 21.07 -23.56 18.16
N VAL A 287 21.43 -24.14 19.31
CA VAL A 287 20.63 -25.20 19.96
C VAL A 287 20.43 -24.81 21.42
N PRO A 288 19.19 -24.83 21.96
CA PRO A 288 18.96 -24.56 23.37
C PRO A 288 19.70 -25.57 24.26
N SER A 289 20.40 -25.10 25.28
CA SER A 289 21.20 -25.95 26.16
C SER A 289 20.36 -26.71 27.20
N ASP A 290 21.00 -27.68 27.85
CA ASP A 290 20.44 -28.39 29.01
C ASP A 290 20.03 -27.44 30.14
N TRP A 291 20.69 -26.28 30.28
CA TRP A 291 20.32 -25.25 31.26
C TRP A 291 18.98 -24.60 30.92
N PHE A 292 18.75 -24.23 29.66
CA PHE A 292 17.44 -23.76 29.20
C PHE A 292 16.36 -24.81 29.45
N HIS A 293 16.63 -26.07 29.10
CA HIS A 293 15.66 -27.15 29.28
C HIS A 293 15.35 -27.44 30.76
N LEU A 294 16.35 -27.37 31.64
CA LEU A 294 16.18 -27.46 33.09
C LEU A 294 15.32 -26.29 33.61
N LYS A 295 15.70 -25.05 33.32
CA LYS A 295 14.97 -23.85 33.80
C LYS A 295 13.56 -23.74 33.23
N SER A 296 13.35 -24.13 31.98
CA SER A 296 11.99 -24.22 31.41
C SER A 296 11.15 -25.32 32.08
N SER A 297 11.75 -26.40 32.58
CA SER A 297 11.03 -27.46 33.31
C SER A 297 10.75 -27.08 34.77
N GLU A 298 11.66 -26.36 35.42
CA GLU A 298 11.41 -25.73 36.73
C GLU A 298 10.25 -24.73 36.61
N TRP A 299 10.30 -23.83 35.63
CA TRP A 299 9.24 -22.86 35.36
C TRP A 299 7.86 -23.52 35.16
N GLN A 300 7.76 -24.54 34.30
CA GLN A 300 6.49 -25.22 34.03
C GLN A 300 5.86 -25.85 35.28
N LYS A 301 6.66 -26.31 36.24
CA LYS A 301 6.15 -26.86 37.52
C LYS A 301 5.61 -25.76 38.42
N VAL A 302 6.33 -24.64 38.50
CA VAL A 302 5.93 -23.48 39.32
C VAL A 302 4.65 -22.84 38.78
N LEU A 303 4.53 -22.64 37.47
CA LEU A 303 3.30 -22.14 36.85
C LEU A 303 2.10 -23.08 37.09
N ALA A 304 2.30 -24.40 37.03
CA ALA A 304 1.25 -25.37 37.30
C ALA A 304 0.81 -25.40 38.77
N ASP A 305 1.74 -25.26 39.71
CA ASP A 305 1.48 -25.13 41.15
C ASP A 305 0.70 -23.84 41.46
N TRP A 306 1.08 -22.70 40.87
CA TRP A 306 0.33 -21.45 41.01
C TRP A 306 -1.09 -21.54 40.42
N HIS A 307 -1.27 -22.16 39.24
CA HIS A 307 -2.62 -22.41 38.71
C HIS A 307 -3.45 -23.35 39.62
N SER A 308 -2.84 -24.39 40.22
CA SER A 308 -3.54 -25.24 41.22
C SER A 308 -4.00 -24.39 42.41
N LYS A 309 -3.12 -23.58 42.97
CA LYS A 309 -3.41 -22.71 44.11
C LYS A 309 -4.50 -21.68 43.83
N GLN A 310 -4.53 -21.09 42.63
CA GLN A 310 -5.62 -20.20 42.23
C GLN A 310 -6.95 -20.94 42.15
N GLY A 311 -6.98 -22.12 41.54
CA GLY A 311 -8.19 -22.97 41.45
C GLY A 311 -8.68 -23.46 42.81
N GLU A 312 -7.76 -23.86 43.70
CA GLU A 312 -8.06 -24.24 45.08
C GLU A 312 -8.60 -23.08 45.92
N PHE A 313 -8.09 -21.85 45.71
CA PHE A 313 -8.60 -20.66 46.39
C PHE A 313 -9.99 -20.28 45.89
N ALA A 314 -10.20 -20.25 44.57
CA ALA A 314 -11.51 -20.01 43.97
C ALA A 314 -12.56 -21.05 44.43
N ALA A 315 -12.17 -22.33 44.52
CA ALA A 315 -13.03 -23.38 45.07
C ALA A 315 -13.35 -23.16 46.55
N LYS A 316 -12.39 -22.71 47.38
CA LYS A 316 -12.62 -22.39 48.80
C LYS A 316 -13.59 -21.22 48.96
N GLN A 317 -13.44 -20.14 48.18
CA GLN A 317 -14.36 -19.01 48.19
C GLN A 317 -15.80 -19.42 47.80
N ALA A 318 -15.95 -20.25 46.76
CA ALA A 318 -17.27 -20.75 46.33
C ALA A 318 -17.98 -21.66 47.36
N TYR A 319 -17.27 -22.15 48.40
CA TYR A 319 -17.86 -22.83 49.56
C TYR A 319 -18.06 -21.93 50.78
N GLN A 320 -17.57 -20.68 50.74
CA GLN A 320 -17.66 -19.71 51.84
C GLN A 320 -18.71 -18.63 51.62
N GLU A 321 -19.20 -18.42 50.39
CA GLU A 321 -20.32 -17.47 50.10
C GLU A 321 -21.66 -17.88 50.75
N ASP A 322 -21.79 -19.12 51.27
CA ASP A 322 -22.93 -19.56 52.09
C ASP A 322 -22.86 -19.06 53.56
N GLU A 323 -21.73 -18.50 54.01
CA GLU A 323 -21.59 -17.82 55.31
C GLU A 323 -21.48 -16.29 55.14
N PRO A 324 -21.93 -15.47 56.12
CA PRO A 324 -21.91 -14.02 55.99
C PRO A 324 -20.48 -13.46 55.90
N PRO A 325 -20.21 -12.49 54.99
CA PRO A 325 -18.86 -12.04 54.70
C PRO A 325 -18.20 -11.36 55.91
N ALA A 326 -16.97 -11.79 56.21
CA ALA A 326 -16.08 -11.05 57.10
C ALA A 326 -15.63 -9.74 56.44
N GLU A 327 -15.32 -8.71 57.25
CA GLU A 327 -14.90 -7.40 56.74
C GLU A 327 -13.57 -7.51 55.97
N ASP A 328 -13.62 -7.25 54.66
CA ASP A 328 -12.43 -7.10 53.82
C ASP A 328 -11.73 -5.78 54.15
N GLY A 329 -10.56 -5.88 54.80
CA GLY A 329 -9.86 -4.76 55.43
C GLY A 329 -8.34 -4.79 55.25
N SER A 330 -7.83 -5.47 54.22
CA SER A 330 -6.38 -5.65 54.03
C SER A 330 -5.95 -5.60 52.56
N SER A 331 -5.90 -4.39 51.99
CA SER A 331 -5.15 -4.18 50.76
C SER A 331 -3.64 -4.35 51.00
N VAL A 332 -2.97 -5.07 50.09
CA VAL A 332 -1.51 -5.29 50.16
C VAL A 332 -0.80 -3.98 49.80
N THR A 333 -0.27 -3.28 50.81
CA THR A 333 0.31 -1.94 50.65
C THR A 333 1.72 -1.94 50.04
N ASP A 334 2.44 -3.05 50.10
CA ASP A 334 3.70 -3.29 49.38
C ASP A 334 3.76 -4.74 48.87
N VAL A 335 3.47 -4.90 47.58
CA VAL A 335 3.50 -6.17 46.86
C VAL A 335 4.92 -6.76 46.76
N MET A 336 5.96 -5.93 46.72
CA MET A 336 7.33 -6.39 46.56
C MET A 336 7.86 -7.05 47.84
N SER A 337 7.45 -6.55 49.01
CA SER A 337 7.86 -7.10 50.32
C SER A 337 7.08 -8.36 50.76
N VAL A 338 6.09 -8.84 50.00
CA VAL A 338 5.32 -10.06 50.31
C VAL A 338 6.24 -11.28 50.44
N PRO A 339 6.34 -11.97 51.60
CA PRO A 339 7.28 -13.09 51.76
C PRO A 339 6.83 -14.40 51.10
N ASP A 340 5.53 -14.67 51.06
CA ASP A 340 4.92 -15.83 50.39
C ASP A 340 3.77 -15.35 49.49
N ILE A 341 3.96 -15.42 48.17
CA ILE A 341 2.94 -15.01 47.21
C ILE A 341 1.76 -15.99 47.12
N CYS A 342 1.86 -17.18 47.74
CA CYS A 342 0.80 -18.18 47.76
C CYS A 342 -0.17 -18.00 48.93
N ASN A 343 0.15 -17.13 49.91
CA ASN A 343 -0.65 -16.90 51.10
C ASN A 343 -0.31 -15.52 51.71
N VAL A 344 -0.99 -14.47 51.22
CA VAL A 344 -0.69 -13.08 51.61
C VAL A 344 -1.57 -12.64 52.79
N VAL A 345 -2.88 -12.86 52.70
CA VAL A 345 -3.87 -12.56 53.75
C VAL A 345 -4.93 -13.66 53.74
N ASN A 346 -5.27 -14.23 54.90
CA ASN A 346 -6.35 -15.22 55.05
C ASN A 346 -6.31 -16.45 54.11
N GLY A 347 -5.16 -16.77 53.50
CA GLY A 347 -5.04 -17.82 52.49
C GLY A 347 -5.27 -17.37 51.04
N GLU A 348 -5.47 -16.07 50.78
CA GLU A 348 -5.50 -15.50 49.43
C GLU A 348 -4.07 -15.46 48.85
N PRO A 349 -3.80 -16.13 47.71
CA PRO A 349 -2.56 -15.94 46.96
C PRO A 349 -2.58 -14.57 46.25
N LEU A 350 -1.41 -13.98 46.06
CA LEU A 350 -1.24 -12.69 45.37
C LEU A 350 -1.87 -12.69 43.96
N PHE A 351 -1.81 -13.83 43.28
CA PHE A 351 -2.39 -14.05 41.96
C PHE A 351 -3.85 -14.53 41.97
N ALA A 352 -4.56 -14.45 43.11
CA ALA A 352 -5.96 -14.90 43.20
C ALA A 352 -6.86 -14.26 42.13
N LYS A 353 -6.69 -12.96 41.92
CA LYS A 353 -7.48 -12.12 41.01
C LYS A 353 -6.91 -12.06 39.58
N PHE A 354 -5.87 -12.84 39.26
CA PHE A 354 -5.29 -12.88 37.91
C PHE A 354 -6.28 -13.41 36.87
N THR A 355 -6.53 -12.60 35.85
CA THR A 355 -7.27 -12.98 34.64
C THR A 355 -6.37 -13.70 33.63
N PHE A 356 -6.94 -14.16 32.52
CA PHE A 356 -6.18 -14.71 31.40
C PHE A 356 -5.08 -13.75 30.88
N GLU A 357 -5.33 -12.44 30.90
CA GLU A 357 -4.38 -11.41 30.46
C GLU A 357 -3.14 -11.37 31.37
N ASP A 358 -3.37 -11.43 32.68
CA ASP A 358 -2.33 -11.32 33.69
C ASP A 358 -1.45 -12.58 33.70
N TRP A 359 -2.05 -13.77 33.51
CA TRP A 359 -1.32 -15.02 33.26
C TRP A 359 -0.53 -15.03 31.95
N ALA A 360 -1.05 -14.41 30.88
CA ALA A 360 -0.33 -14.27 29.61
C ALA A 360 0.87 -13.33 29.74
N LEU A 361 0.71 -12.17 30.40
CA LEU A 361 1.81 -11.25 30.68
C LEU A 361 2.86 -11.86 31.61
N LEU A 362 2.46 -12.56 32.68
CA LEU A 362 3.38 -13.32 33.53
C LEU A 362 4.21 -14.32 32.72
N SER A 363 3.55 -15.14 31.89
CA SER A 363 4.22 -16.12 31.03
C SER A 363 5.20 -15.46 30.07
N LEU A 364 4.81 -14.34 29.46
CA LEU A 364 5.66 -13.56 28.54
C LEU A 364 6.91 -12.99 29.24
N ARG A 365 6.78 -12.45 30.47
CA ARG A 365 7.91 -11.96 31.27
C ARG A 365 8.98 -13.03 31.46
N LEU A 366 8.57 -14.19 31.96
CA LEU A 366 9.46 -15.32 32.25
C LEU A 366 10.06 -15.93 30.98
N GLU A 367 9.24 -16.15 29.94
CA GLU A 367 9.73 -16.75 28.70
C GLU A 367 10.76 -15.86 28.00
N LEU A 368 10.57 -14.54 28.00
CA LEU A 368 11.51 -13.61 27.38
C LEU A 368 12.76 -13.36 28.23
N HIS A 369 12.63 -13.29 29.56
CA HIS A 369 13.77 -13.25 30.47
C HIS A 369 14.66 -14.48 30.30
N LEU A 370 14.08 -15.69 30.34
CA LEU A 370 14.82 -16.95 30.17
C LEU A 370 15.43 -17.05 28.77
N LEU A 371 14.73 -16.60 27.72
CA LEU A 371 15.23 -16.61 26.34
C LEU A 371 16.47 -15.73 26.14
N VAL A 372 16.48 -14.52 26.71
CA VAL A 372 17.60 -13.57 26.57
C VAL A 372 18.86 -14.09 27.25
N HIS A 373 18.74 -14.66 28.45
CA HIS A 373 19.89 -15.23 29.17
C HIS A 373 20.36 -16.56 28.56
N SER A 374 19.43 -17.46 28.20
CA SER A 374 19.78 -18.72 27.51
C SER A 374 20.51 -18.44 26.20
N PHE A 375 20.03 -17.47 25.40
CA PHE A 375 20.70 -17.08 24.16
C PHE A 375 22.14 -16.63 24.38
N ARG A 376 22.45 -15.91 25.48
CA ARG A 376 23.82 -15.50 25.79
C ARG A 376 24.72 -16.69 26.12
N ARG A 377 24.25 -17.63 26.95
CA ARG A 377 24.99 -18.88 27.24
C ARG A 377 25.18 -19.75 25.99
N ASP A 378 24.12 -19.91 25.21
CA ASP A 378 24.06 -20.86 24.09
C ASP A 378 24.71 -20.31 22.81
N ALA A 379 24.92 -18.99 22.71
CA ALA A 379 25.65 -18.36 21.61
C ALA A 379 27.18 -18.53 21.69
N GLN A 380 27.73 -18.77 22.89
CA GLN A 380 29.17 -18.99 23.15
C GLN A 380 30.10 -17.92 22.54
N ASP A 381 29.64 -16.66 22.55
CA ASP A 381 30.28 -15.52 21.89
C ASP A 381 30.07 -14.24 22.72
N ASP A 382 31.06 -13.87 23.54
CA ASP A 382 30.98 -12.74 24.49
C ASP A 382 30.70 -11.38 23.80
N GLU A 383 31.07 -11.24 22.53
CA GLU A 383 30.78 -10.04 21.74
C GLU A 383 29.32 -9.97 21.27
N ARG A 384 28.54 -11.06 21.43
CA ARG A 384 27.15 -11.17 20.98
C ARG A 384 26.16 -10.77 22.07
N VAL A 385 26.08 -9.45 22.29
CA VAL A 385 25.34 -8.77 23.37
C VAL A 385 23.90 -9.27 23.61
N GLY A 386 23.19 -9.75 22.59
CA GLY A 386 21.85 -10.34 22.73
C GLY A 386 21.10 -10.51 21.40
N ILE A 387 19.77 -10.63 21.49
CA ILE A 387 18.84 -10.80 20.36
C ILE A 387 18.38 -9.43 19.84
N HIS A 388 18.54 -9.15 18.54
CA HIS A 388 17.89 -7.99 17.89
C HIS A 388 16.37 -8.18 17.81
N GLU A 389 15.58 -7.13 18.06
CA GLU A 389 14.13 -7.25 18.26
C GLU A 389 13.35 -7.85 17.07
N SER A 390 13.75 -7.57 15.82
CA SER A 390 13.17 -8.22 14.63
C SER A 390 13.40 -9.74 14.53
N HIS A 391 14.40 -10.28 15.23
CA HIS A 391 14.70 -11.72 15.27
C HIS A 391 14.07 -12.45 16.44
N LEU A 392 13.37 -11.73 17.34
CA LEU A 392 12.69 -12.34 18.49
C LEU A 392 11.74 -13.50 18.10
N PRO A 393 10.89 -13.41 17.06
CA PRO A 393 10.00 -14.51 16.70
C PRO A 393 10.74 -15.78 16.26
N PHE A 394 11.92 -15.62 15.64
CA PHE A 394 12.76 -16.74 15.22
C PHE A 394 13.35 -17.47 16.43
N TYR A 395 13.97 -16.74 17.37
CA TYR A 395 14.56 -17.38 18.55
C TYR A 395 13.49 -17.92 19.51
N TYR A 396 12.39 -17.22 19.72
CA TYR A 396 11.27 -17.73 20.53
C TYR A 396 10.73 -19.06 19.97
N ASN A 397 10.59 -19.19 18.65
CA ASN A 397 10.24 -20.47 18.01
C ASN A 397 11.35 -21.52 18.14
N LYS A 398 12.61 -21.13 17.94
CA LYS A 398 13.77 -22.04 18.03
C LYS A 398 13.88 -22.68 19.42
N TYR A 399 13.61 -21.93 20.49
CA TYR A 399 13.66 -22.38 21.87
C TYR A 399 12.36 -23.09 22.32
N TYR A 400 11.22 -22.40 22.30
CA TYR A 400 9.96 -22.91 22.86
C TYR A 400 9.12 -23.78 21.91
N LYS A 401 9.48 -23.86 20.62
CA LYS A 401 8.68 -24.48 19.53
C LYS A 401 7.28 -23.89 19.35
N LYS A 402 7.02 -22.72 19.95
CA LYS A 402 5.80 -21.92 19.85
C LYS A 402 5.91 -20.87 18.73
N THR A 403 4.79 -20.38 18.22
CA THR A 403 4.78 -19.20 17.34
C THR A 403 4.64 -17.93 18.18
N PHE A 404 5.58 -17.00 18.05
CA PHE A 404 5.45 -15.67 18.65
C PHE A 404 4.48 -14.83 17.80
N ASN A 405 3.39 -14.33 18.39
CA ASN A 405 2.43 -13.48 17.69
C ASN A 405 1.97 -12.32 18.57
N VAL A 406 2.45 -11.12 18.26
CA VAL A 406 2.09 -9.87 18.96
C VAL A 406 0.59 -9.58 18.95
N LYS A 407 -0.13 -10.03 17.92
CA LYS A 407 -1.58 -9.80 17.79
C LYS A 407 -2.42 -10.54 18.85
N HIS A 408 -1.87 -11.56 19.51
CA HIS A 408 -2.54 -12.21 20.64
C HIS A 408 -2.59 -11.30 21.89
N TYR A 409 -1.80 -10.24 21.93
CA TYR A 409 -1.74 -9.23 22.99
C TYR A 409 -2.31 -7.87 22.53
N GLY A 410 -3.14 -7.85 21.47
CA GLY A 410 -3.80 -6.64 20.97
C GLY A 410 -2.89 -5.63 20.26
N VAL A 411 -1.60 -5.92 20.04
CA VAL A 411 -0.61 -4.96 19.51
C VAL A 411 0.03 -5.43 18.19
N GLU A 412 0.50 -4.47 17.38
CA GLU A 412 0.96 -4.74 16.01
C GLU A 412 2.48 -5.00 15.87
N ASN A 413 3.29 -4.59 16.85
CA ASN A 413 4.75 -4.64 16.77
C ASN A 413 5.42 -5.06 18.09
N ASN A 414 6.69 -5.49 18.01
CA ASN A 414 7.44 -6.03 19.15
C ASN A 414 7.69 -4.96 20.22
N ALA A 415 8.03 -3.73 19.83
CA ALA A 415 8.26 -2.62 20.77
C ALA A 415 7.01 -2.30 21.62
N ALA A 416 5.83 -2.32 21.03
CA ALA A 416 4.56 -2.14 21.75
C ALA A 416 4.31 -3.28 22.75
N LEU A 417 4.56 -4.54 22.37
CA LEU A 417 4.40 -5.67 23.29
C LEU A 417 5.41 -5.63 24.45
N LEU A 418 6.68 -5.38 24.15
CA LEU A 418 7.72 -5.23 25.19
C LEU A 418 7.47 -3.99 26.07
N SER A 419 6.66 -3.02 25.61
CA SER A 419 6.29 -1.86 26.42
C SER A 419 5.45 -2.19 27.66
N PHE A 420 4.76 -3.35 27.68
CA PHE A 420 4.02 -3.88 28.83
C PHE A 420 4.92 -4.57 29.88
N ILE A 421 6.20 -4.84 29.56
CA ILE A 421 7.11 -5.61 30.42
C ILE A 421 8.49 -4.95 30.62
N LYS A 422 8.57 -3.61 30.49
CA LYS A 422 9.80 -2.79 30.58
C LYS A 422 10.62 -3.02 31.85
N ASP A 423 9.96 -3.39 32.94
CA ASP A 423 10.55 -3.74 34.23
C ASP A 423 11.31 -5.08 34.20
N THR A 424 11.00 -5.95 33.23
CA THR A 424 11.59 -7.27 33.05
C THR A 424 12.54 -7.30 31.84
N VAL A 425 12.13 -6.70 30.72
CA VAL A 425 12.83 -6.74 29.41
C VAL A 425 12.68 -5.41 28.67
N VAL A 426 13.80 -4.88 28.14
CA VAL A 426 13.86 -3.59 27.42
C VAL A 426 14.57 -3.75 26.08
N ILE A 427 14.10 -3.04 25.04
CA ILE A 427 14.86 -2.84 23.80
C ILE A 427 15.86 -1.69 24.02
N ASN A 428 17.16 -1.95 23.85
CA ASN A 428 18.16 -0.89 23.86
C ASN A 428 18.00 -0.02 22.59
N PRO A 429 17.83 1.31 22.71
CA PRO A 429 17.52 2.17 21.56
C PRO A 429 18.67 2.32 20.55
N GLU A 430 19.93 2.19 20.99
CA GLU A 430 21.12 2.41 20.13
C GLU A 430 21.35 1.27 19.13
N ASN A 431 21.02 0.04 19.53
CA ASN A 431 21.37 -1.17 18.79
C ASN A 431 20.19 -2.15 18.59
N GLN A 432 19.01 -1.81 19.11
CA GLN A 432 17.76 -2.58 19.01
C GLN A 432 17.87 -4.02 19.56
N VAL A 433 18.83 -4.24 20.48
CA VAL A 433 19.01 -5.51 21.20
C VAL A 433 18.08 -5.56 22.41
N ILE A 434 17.40 -6.69 22.56
CA ILE A 434 16.59 -7.03 23.72
C ILE A 434 17.51 -7.37 24.90
N GLN A 435 17.32 -6.70 26.03
CA GLN A 435 18.08 -6.85 27.27
C GLN A 435 17.15 -7.18 28.43
N ALA A 436 17.53 -8.16 29.27
CA ALA A 436 16.82 -8.45 30.50
C ALA A 436 17.27 -7.48 31.61
N MET A 437 16.31 -6.96 32.38
CA MET A 437 16.56 -6.05 33.50
C MET A 437 16.92 -6.79 34.80
N LEU A 438 16.42 -8.02 34.94
CA LEU A 438 16.71 -8.92 36.07
C LEU A 438 17.97 -9.77 35.78
N GLN A 439 18.70 -10.10 36.85
CA GLN A 439 19.88 -10.97 36.82
C GLN A 439 19.55 -12.38 36.30
N GLU A 440 20.56 -13.07 35.78
CA GLU A 440 20.40 -14.38 35.11
C GLU A 440 19.88 -15.49 36.02
N GLU A 441 20.24 -15.47 37.31
CA GLU A 441 19.73 -16.38 38.31
C GLU A 441 18.96 -15.55 39.34
N VAL A 442 17.62 -15.55 39.21
CA VAL A 442 16.71 -14.94 40.20
C VAL A 442 16.59 -15.85 41.42
N GLU A 443 16.51 -15.25 42.61
CA GLU A 443 16.40 -15.99 43.89
C GLU A 443 15.09 -16.81 43.97
N SER A 444 14.01 -16.30 43.39
CA SER A 444 12.76 -17.02 43.16
C SER A 444 12.04 -16.47 41.93
N PHE A 445 11.19 -17.29 41.31
CA PHE A 445 10.28 -16.85 40.24
C PHE A 445 9.15 -15.94 40.75
N ASP A 446 8.92 -15.85 42.06
CA ASP A 446 7.87 -15.02 42.66
C ASP A 446 7.98 -13.53 42.26
N ILE A 447 9.20 -13.06 41.95
CA ILE A 447 9.45 -11.71 41.45
C ILE A 447 8.61 -11.36 40.22
N PHE A 448 8.37 -12.31 39.32
CA PHE A 448 7.60 -12.05 38.10
C PHE A 448 6.10 -11.90 38.38
N VAL A 449 5.57 -12.59 39.40
CA VAL A 449 4.18 -12.41 39.87
C VAL A 449 4.04 -11.03 40.50
N LYS A 450 4.98 -10.66 41.37
CA LYS A 450 5.04 -9.32 41.97
C LYS A 450 5.13 -8.21 40.91
N LEU A 451 5.91 -8.40 39.85
CA LEU A 451 6.03 -7.45 38.74
C LEU A 451 4.74 -7.36 37.89
N THR A 452 4.03 -8.46 37.65
CA THR A 452 2.72 -8.43 36.97
C THR A 452 1.68 -7.69 37.82
N GLU A 453 1.58 -8.00 39.11
CA GLU A 453 0.64 -7.35 40.03
C GLU A 453 0.94 -5.85 40.21
N VAL A 454 2.21 -5.45 40.31
CA VAL A 454 2.61 -4.03 40.44
C VAL A 454 2.31 -3.19 39.19
N LEU A 455 2.04 -3.80 38.02
CA LEU A 455 1.58 -3.05 36.83
C LEU A 455 0.07 -2.75 36.82
N TRP A 456 -0.70 -3.28 37.78
CA TRP A 456 -2.15 -3.01 37.92
C TRP A 456 -2.56 -1.52 37.80
N PRO A 457 -1.82 -0.53 38.36
CA PRO A 457 -2.20 0.89 38.29
C PRO A 457 -2.21 1.52 36.90
N TRP A 458 -1.71 0.84 35.86
CA TRP A 458 -1.71 1.33 34.48
C TRP A 458 -2.71 0.60 33.56
N ASN A 459 -3.36 -0.47 34.03
CA ASN A 459 -4.25 -1.31 33.21
C ASN A 459 -5.76 -1.07 33.48
N SER A 460 -6.10 -0.17 34.42
CA SER A 460 -7.48 0.21 34.72
C SER A 460 -8.20 0.80 33.51
N ASP A 461 -7.52 1.69 32.78
CA ASP A 461 -8.11 2.52 31.74
C ASP A 461 -8.32 1.74 30.43
N VAL A 462 -7.64 0.59 30.28
CA VAL A 462 -7.76 -0.32 29.13
C VAL A 462 -8.94 -1.29 29.30
N ARG A 463 -9.30 -1.66 30.53
CA ARG A 463 -10.39 -2.61 30.84
C ARG A 463 -11.81 -1.99 30.81
N THR A 464 -11.95 -0.73 30.41
CA THR A 464 -13.24 -0.02 30.30
C THR A 464 -13.51 0.60 28.92
N ALA A 465 -12.82 0.14 27.87
CA ALA A 465 -12.93 0.63 26.49
C ALA A 465 -13.58 -0.40 25.55
#